data_AF-A0A8T3X0B6-F1
#
_entry.id   AF-A0A8T3X0B6-F1
#
_cell.length_a   1.000
_cell.length_b   1.000
_cell.length_c   1.000
_cell.angle_alpha   90.00
_cell.angle_beta   90.00
_cell.angle_gamma   90.00
#
_symmetry.space_group_name_H-M   'P 1'
#
loop_
_entity.id
_entity.type
_entity.pdbx_description
1 polymer ?
#
loop_
_entity_poly.entity_id
_entity_poly.type
_entity_poly.pdbx_seq_one_letter_code
_entity_poly.pdbx_strand_id
1 'polypeptide(L)'
;MMADFSNVSDFEAAKARIAIVGCGGAGNNTVTALFQKGISGATTIAINTDAKHLSITKANQMILIGKSLTKGLGAGGFPEVGKNAALESKGEIRQALDKVDLVFVTCGLGGGTGTGSAPVVSRIAKDAGAIVIAAVTLPFKLEGARINKAEEGLAELRKNCDTVIAIENQRLLKLAGNQTLKKAFAVADDLIATMIKGITETISEPSLV
;
A
#
# COMPACT_ATOMS: atom_id res chain seq x y z
N MET A 1 11.33 50.83 -21.98
CA MET A 1 10.63 49.57 -22.29
C MET A 1 10.80 48.67 -21.07
N MET A 2 9.87 48.76 -20.12
CA MET A 2 9.86 47.86 -18.95
C MET A 2 9.27 46.54 -19.41
N ALA A 3 9.95 45.43 -19.13
CA ALA A 3 9.38 44.11 -19.34
C ALA A 3 8.18 43.94 -18.39
N ASP A 4 7.02 43.66 -18.97
CA ASP A 4 5.80 43.33 -18.26
C ASP A 4 5.94 41.92 -17.67
N PHE A 5 5.99 41.82 -16.34
CA PHE A 5 6.08 40.57 -15.59
C PHE A 5 4.70 40.06 -15.13
N SER A 6 3.60 40.50 -15.76
CA SER A 6 2.23 40.18 -15.32
C SER A 6 1.75 38.76 -15.60
N ASN A 7 2.49 37.91 -16.34
CA ASN A 7 2.13 36.51 -16.56
C ASN A 7 3.04 35.54 -15.79
N VAL A 8 2.73 35.36 -14.51
CA VAL A 8 3.27 34.27 -13.67
C VAL A 8 2.33 33.03 -13.74
N SER A 9 1.35 33.02 -14.65
CA SER A 9 0.32 31.97 -14.74
C SER A 9 0.75 30.65 -15.38
N ASP A 10 1.93 30.60 -16.01
CA ASP A 10 2.31 29.46 -16.88
C ASP A 10 3.21 28.43 -16.18
N PHE A 11 3.51 28.62 -14.89
CA PHE A 11 4.31 27.69 -14.07
C PHE A 11 3.49 27.00 -12.97
N GLU A 12 2.27 26.55 -13.27
CA GLU A 12 1.67 25.50 -12.43
C GLU A 12 2.47 24.21 -12.65
N ALA A 13 3.42 23.94 -11.76
CA ALA A 13 4.10 22.66 -11.71
C ALA A 13 3.03 21.56 -11.63
N ALA A 14 2.98 20.70 -12.66
CA ALA A 14 2.03 19.60 -12.72
C ALA A 14 2.21 18.75 -11.46
N LYS A 15 1.23 18.80 -10.54
CA LYS A 15 1.27 18.02 -9.30
C LYS A 15 1.12 16.55 -9.65
N ALA A 16 2.12 15.75 -9.30
CA ALA A 16 2.07 14.30 -9.47
C ALA A 16 0.86 13.75 -8.70
N ARG A 17 0.06 12.91 -9.36
CA ARG A 17 -1.07 12.22 -8.72
C ARG A 17 -0.54 10.97 -8.06
N ILE A 18 -0.58 10.94 -6.73
CA ILE A 18 -0.07 9.85 -5.93
C ILE A 18 -1.24 9.07 -5.32
N ALA A 19 -1.18 7.74 -5.40
CA ALA A 19 -2.08 6.85 -4.67
C ALA A 19 -1.30 5.92 -3.75
N ILE A 20 -1.85 5.66 -2.56
CA ILE A 20 -1.29 4.73 -1.59
C ILE A 20 -2.29 3.62 -1.35
N VAL A 21 -1.96 2.41 -1.79
CA VAL A 21 -2.83 1.25 -1.78
C VAL A 21 -2.42 0.26 -0.70
N GLY A 22 -3.22 0.16 0.35
CA GLY A 22 -3.07 -0.82 1.42
C GLY A 22 -3.78 -2.12 1.08
N CYS A 23 -3.03 -3.22 0.96
CA CYS A 23 -3.57 -4.54 0.67
C CYS A 23 -3.63 -5.43 1.93
N GLY A 24 -4.82 -5.92 2.26
CA GLY A 24 -5.06 -6.82 3.41
C GLY A 24 -4.93 -6.12 4.76
N GLY A 25 -4.95 -6.88 5.85
CA GLY A 25 -5.02 -6.33 7.22
C GLY A 25 -3.93 -5.30 7.56
N ALA A 26 -2.65 -5.69 7.46
CA ALA A 26 -1.53 -4.78 7.77
C ALA A 26 -1.44 -3.58 6.79
N GLY A 27 -1.78 -3.80 5.51
CA GLY A 27 -1.86 -2.71 4.53
C GLY A 27 -2.96 -1.70 4.89
N ASN A 28 -4.15 -2.19 5.27
CA ASN A 28 -5.26 -1.36 5.74
C ASN A 28 -4.93 -0.61 7.04
N ASN A 29 -4.18 -1.22 7.96
CA ASN A 29 -3.70 -0.53 9.16
C ASN A 29 -2.75 0.61 8.80
N THR A 30 -1.81 0.36 7.90
CA THR A 30 -0.87 1.37 7.40
C THR A 30 -1.61 2.53 6.75
N VAL A 31 -2.59 2.24 5.88
CA VAL A 31 -3.45 3.26 5.25
C VAL A 31 -4.27 4.03 6.28
N THR A 32 -4.81 3.36 7.29
CA THR A 32 -5.54 4.01 8.39
C THR A 32 -4.63 4.97 9.17
N ALA A 33 -3.40 4.56 9.48
CA ALA A 33 -2.43 5.40 10.15
C ALA A 33 -2.05 6.64 9.31
N LEU A 34 -1.85 6.47 8.00
CA LEU A 34 -1.59 7.56 7.07
C LEU A 34 -2.76 8.56 7.00
N PHE A 35 -3.98 8.05 6.89
CA PHE A 35 -5.19 8.86 6.86
C PHE A 35 -5.36 9.66 8.16
N GLN A 36 -5.16 9.03 9.32
CA GLN A 36 -5.25 9.68 10.63
C GLN A 36 -4.16 10.72 10.87
N LYS A 37 -2.96 10.51 10.31
CA LYS A 37 -1.86 11.48 10.35
C LYS A 37 -2.05 12.65 9.38
N GLY A 38 -3.12 12.65 8.57
CA GLY A 38 -3.43 13.74 7.66
C GLY A 38 -2.46 13.85 6.49
N ILE A 39 -2.12 12.73 5.85
CA ILE A 39 -1.27 12.74 4.65
C ILE A 39 -1.81 13.70 3.58
N SER A 40 -0.97 14.60 3.10
CA SER A 40 -1.25 15.53 1.99
C SER A 40 -0.70 14.97 0.67
N GLY A 41 -1.26 15.41 -0.46
CA GLY A 41 -0.72 15.09 -1.79
C GLY A 41 -0.97 13.67 -2.31
N ALA A 42 -1.60 12.78 -1.54
CA ALA A 42 -1.94 11.44 -1.99
C ALA A 42 -3.35 10.99 -1.64
N THR A 43 -3.91 10.12 -2.49
CA THR A 43 -5.17 9.42 -2.25
C THR A 43 -4.90 8.08 -1.58
N THR A 44 -5.49 7.84 -0.41
CA THR A 44 -5.38 6.55 0.29
C THR A 44 -6.48 5.58 -0.12
N ILE A 45 -6.09 4.36 -0.48
CA ILE A 45 -6.99 3.31 -0.97
C ILE A 45 -6.76 2.05 -0.14
N ALA A 46 -7.80 1.53 0.51
CA ALA A 46 -7.74 0.27 1.25
C ALA A 46 -8.41 -0.86 0.47
N ILE A 47 -7.72 -1.99 0.33
CA ILE A 47 -8.18 -3.16 -0.41
C ILE A 47 -8.17 -4.37 0.51
N ASN A 48 -9.32 -5.03 0.67
CA ASN A 48 -9.39 -6.24 1.50
C ASN A 48 -10.46 -7.21 1.02
N THR A 49 -10.31 -8.50 1.37
CA THR A 49 -11.35 -9.53 1.21
C THR A 49 -12.19 -9.69 2.49
N ASP A 50 -11.72 -9.16 3.63
CA ASP A 50 -12.44 -9.16 4.90
C ASP A 50 -13.25 -7.87 5.05
N ALA A 51 -14.58 -8.00 4.98
CA ALA A 51 -15.50 -6.87 5.09
C ALA A 51 -15.55 -6.28 6.51
N LYS A 52 -15.32 -7.08 7.56
CA LYS A 52 -15.30 -6.61 8.95
C LYS A 52 -14.06 -5.77 9.22
N HIS A 53 -12.91 -6.17 8.67
CA HIS A 53 -11.70 -5.36 8.77
C HIS A 53 -11.83 -4.07 7.96
N LEU A 54 -12.43 -4.16 6.77
CA LEU A 54 -12.61 -2.99 5.90
C LEU A 54 -13.56 -1.95 6.52
N SER A 55 -14.63 -2.37 7.23
CA SER A 55 -15.61 -1.45 7.82
C SER A 55 -15.05 -0.53 8.92
N ILE A 56 -13.96 -0.95 9.58
CA ILE A 56 -13.26 -0.14 10.59
C ILE A 56 -12.05 0.61 10.03
N THR A 57 -11.66 0.34 8.78
CA THR A 57 -10.52 0.98 8.10
C THR A 57 -10.84 2.45 7.79
N LYS A 58 -9.85 3.34 7.85
CA LYS A 58 -9.98 4.75 7.41
C LYS A 58 -9.12 4.98 6.17
N ALA A 59 -9.75 5.41 5.08
CA ALA A 59 -9.11 5.69 3.80
C ALA A 59 -10.01 6.63 2.97
N ASN A 60 -9.47 7.27 1.93
CA ASN A 60 -10.27 8.04 0.97
C ASN A 60 -11.17 7.11 0.14
N GLN A 61 -10.67 5.91 -0.21
CA GLN A 61 -11.42 4.88 -0.92
C GLN A 61 -11.23 3.50 -0.28
N MET A 62 -12.26 2.67 -0.31
CA MET A 62 -12.24 1.31 0.22
C MET A 62 -12.84 0.35 -0.82
N ILE A 63 -12.12 -0.74 -1.11
CA ILE A 63 -12.50 -1.73 -2.12
C ILE A 63 -12.55 -3.11 -1.45
N LEU A 64 -13.76 -3.66 -1.37
CA LEU A 64 -13.96 -5.06 -0.98
C LEU A 64 -13.75 -5.94 -2.21
N ILE A 65 -12.64 -6.66 -2.27
CA ILE A 65 -12.28 -7.52 -3.39
C ILE A 65 -12.77 -8.95 -3.21
N GLY A 66 -13.05 -9.65 -4.32
CA GLY A 66 -13.52 -11.04 -4.28
C GLY A 66 -14.84 -11.22 -3.54
N LYS A 67 -15.83 -10.34 -3.79
CA LYS A 67 -17.15 -10.37 -3.15
C LYS A 67 -17.83 -11.72 -3.37
N SER A 68 -17.71 -12.27 -4.59
CA SER A 68 -18.31 -13.56 -4.95
C SER A 68 -17.51 -14.73 -4.36
N LEU A 69 -16.18 -14.64 -4.43
CA LEU A 69 -15.27 -15.69 -3.98
C LEU A 69 -15.25 -15.89 -2.46
N THR A 70 -15.21 -14.79 -1.71
CA THR A 70 -14.97 -14.82 -0.25
C THR A 70 -16.20 -14.46 0.57
N LYS A 71 -17.23 -13.88 -0.05
CA LYS A 71 -18.44 -13.36 0.62
C LYS A 71 -18.11 -12.39 1.76
N GLY A 72 -16.97 -11.69 1.65
CA GLY A 72 -16.49 -10.76 2.67
C GLY A 72 -15.89 -11.41 3.92
N LEU A 73 -15.62 -12.72 3.92
CA LEU A 73 -15.10 -13.48 5.06
C LEU A 73 -13.56 -13.53 5.12
N GLY A 74 -12.88 -12.94 4.14
CA GLY A 74 -11.42 -12.95 4.06
C GLY A 74 -10.85 -14.13 3.27
N ALA A 75 -9.53 -14.10 3.05
CA ALA A 75 -8.79 -15.08 2.24
C ALA A 75 -8.25 -16.28 3.05
N GLY A 76 -8.54 -16.37 4.36
CA GLY A 76 -8.13 -17.50 5.21
C GLY A 76 -6.62 -17.74 5.33
N GLY A 77 -5.79 -16.77 4.97
CA GLY A 77 -4.33 -16.95 4.95
C GLY A 77 -3.78 -17.62 3.67
N PHE A 78 -4.60 -17.80 2.64
CA PHE A 78 -4.21 -18.40 1.36
C PHE A 78 -3.95 -17.32 0.29
N PRO A 79 -2.70 -17.14 -0.18
CA PRO A 79 -2.36 -16.12 -1.18
C PRO A 79 -3.15 -16.25 -2.49
N GLU A 80 -3.36 -17.48 -2.99
CA GLU A 80 -4.12 -17.70 -4.23
C GLU A 80 -5.56 -17.18 -4.14
N VAL A 81 -6.20 -17.25 -2.96
CA VAL A 81 -7.53 -16.66 -2.75
C VAL A 81 -7.47 -15.13 -2.84
N GLY A 82 -6.45 -14.50 -2.23
CA GLY A 82 -6.23 -13.05 -2.32
C GLY A 82 -5.95 -12.57 -3.75
N LYS A 83 -5.17 -13.34 -4.50
CA LYS A 83 -4.86 -13.09 -5.91
C LYS A 83 -6.10 -13.19 -6.79
N ASN A 84 -6.86 -14.28 -6.66
CA ASN A 84 -8.09 -14.47 -7.43
C ASN A 84 -9.15 -13.42 -7.07
N ALA A 85 -9.26 -13.03 -5.80
CA ALA A 85 -10.13 -11.94 -5.38
C ALA A 85 -9.75 -10.59 -6.04
N ALA A 86 -8.46 -10.28 -6.13
CA ALA A 86 -8.00 -9.07 -6.80
C ALA A 86 -8.24 -9.12 -8.32
N LEU A 87 -8.10 -10.29 -8.95
CA LEU A 87 -8.40 -10.49 -10.37
C LEU A 87 -9.91 -10.36 -10.67
N GLU A 88 -10.77 -10.91 -9.81
CA GLU A 88 -12.24 -10.73 -9.88
C GLU A 88 -12.58 -9.23 -9.88
N SER A 89 -11.94 -8.46 -9.00
CA SER A 89 -12.18 -7.04 -8.82
C SER A 89 -11.26 -6.12 -9.64
N LYS A 90 -10.62 -6.63 -10.70
CA LYS A 90 -9.65 -5.87 -11.52
C LYS A 90 -10.22 -4.57 -12.08
N GLY A 91 -11.51 -4.53 -12.40
CA GLY A 91 -12.18 -3.34 -12.93
C GLY A 91 -12.27 -2.22 -11.90
N GLU A 92 -12.69 -2.54 -10.67
CA GLU A 92 -12.75 -1.60 -9.54
C GLU A 92 -11.35 -1.06 -9.20
N ILE A 93 -10.33 -1.94 -9.18
CA ILE A 93 -8.94 -1.56 -8.90
C ILE A 93 -8.40 -0.63 -10.01
N ARG A 94 -8.62 -0.97 -11.28
CA ARG A 94 -8.16 -0.15 -12.41
C ARG A 94 -8.79 1.23 -12.39
N GLN A 95 -10.09 1.32 -12.08
CA GLN A 95 -10.79 2.60 -11.99
C GLN A 95 -10.21 3.47 -10.85
N ALA A 96 -9.92 2.87 -9.70
CA ALA A 96 -9.33 3.58 -8.56
C ALA A 96 -7.90 4.08 -8.82
N LEU A 97 -7.20 3.48 -9.78
CA LEU A 97 -5.83 3.81 -10.17
C LEU A 97 -5.76 4.54 -11.53
N ASP A 98 -6.90 4.98 -12.07
CA ASP A 98 -6.94 5.67 -13.34
C ASP A 98 -6.18 6.99 -13.26
N LYS A 99 -5.25 7.18 -14.20
CA LYS A 99 -4.36 8.34 -14.29
C LYS A 99 -3.63 8.64 -12.97
N VAL A 100 -3.19 7.63 -12.24
CA VAL A 100 -2.25 7.84 -11.13
C VAL A 100 -0.83 7.77 -11.68
N ASP A 101 0.02 8.73 -11.30
CA ASP A 101 1.40 8.83 -11.82
C ASP A 101 2.37 7.99 -10.94
N LEU A 102 2.12 7.94 -9.63
CA LEU A 102 2.90 7.17 -8.66
C LEU A 102 1.98 6.38 -7.73
N VAL A 103 2.19 5.07 -7.65
CA VAL A 103 1.44 4.17 -6.77
C VAL A 103 2.38 3.56 -5.73
N PHE A 104 2.11 3.86 -4.46
CA PHE A 104 2.65 3.08 -3.35
C PHE A 104 1.75 1.88 -3.07
N VAL A 105 2.30 0.68 -3.02
CA VAL A 105 1.59 -0.53 -2.58
C VAL A 105 2.16 -0.97 -1.24
N THR A 106 1.32 -1.07 -0.21
CA THR A 106 1.75 -1.53 1.12
C THR A 106 0.96 -2.74 1.59
N CYS A 107 1.67 -3.73 2.14
CA CYS A 107 1.05 -4.89 2.77
C CYS A 107 2.02 -5.58 3.74
N GLY A 108 1.44 -6.40 4.63
CA GLY A 108 2.19 -7.41 5.37
C GLY A 108 2.16 -8.74 4.62
N LEU A 109 3.34 -9.20 4.21
CA LEU A 109 3.51 -10.46 3.50
C LEU A 109 3.39 -11.66 4.45
N GLY A 110 2.99 -12.80 3.89
CA GLY A 110 2.76 -14.06 4.62
C GLY A 110 1.30 -14.32 5.01
N GLY A 111 0.42 -13.32 4.86
CA GLY A 111 -1.03 -13.47 4.93
C GLY A 111 -1.64 -14.01 3.63
N GLY A 112 -2.97 -14.05 3.55
CA GLY A 112 -3.69 -14.43 2.33
C GLY A 112 -3.92 -13.25 1.40
N THR A 113 -4.68 -12.27 1.87
CA THR A 113 -5.09 -11.11 1.06
C THR A 113 -3.90 -10.28 0.60
N GLY A 114 -3.10 -9.74 1.52
CA GLY A 114 -1.98 -8.86 1.20
C GLY A 114 -0.96 -9.50 0.25
N THR A 115 -0.54 -10.73 0.55
CA THR A 115 0.42 -11.49 -0.28
C THR A 115 -0.11 -11.76 -1.69
N GLY A 116 -1.40 -12.10 -1.82
CA GLY A 116 -1.99 -12.45 -3.12
C GLY A 116 -2.40 -11.24 -3.95
N SER A 117 -2.97 -10.21 -3.31
CA SER A 117 -3.54 -9.05 -4.03
C SER A 117 -2.49 -8.01 -4.38
N ALA A 118 -1.45 -7.81 -3.56
CA ALA A 118 -0.46 -6.75 -3.77
C ALA A 118 0.29 -6.88 -5.13
N PRO A 119 0.74 -8.07 -5.57
CA PRO A 119 1.32 -8.22 -6.91
C PRO A 119 0.34 -7.91 -8.05
N VAL A 120 -0.93 -8.28 -7.90
CA VAL A 120 -1.98 -8.02 -8.90
C VAL A 120 -2.27 -6.53 -9.01
N VAL A 121 -2.41 -5.84 -7.86
CA VAL A 121 -2.59 -4.39 -7.80
C VAL A 121 -1.39 -3.67 -8.43
N SER A 122 -0.17 -4.10 -8.09
CA SER A 122 1.06 -3.54 -8.64
C SER A 122 1.12 -3.66 -10.16
N ARG A 123 0.76 -4.84 -10.69
CA ARG A 123 0.68 -5.04 -12.14
C ARG A 123 -0.36 -4.13 -12.79
N ILE A 124 -1.56 -4.01 -12.21
CA ILE A 124 -2.62 -3.15 -12.75
C ILE A 124 -2.17 -1.68 -12.78
N ALA A 125 -1.48 -1.21 -11.73
CA ALA A 125 -0.91 0.13 -11.68
C ALA A 125 0.15 0.34 -12.78
N LYS A 126 1.05 -0.62 -12.93
CA LYS A 126 2.12 -0.58 -13.94
C LYS A 126 1.57 -0.61 -15.36
N ASP A 127 0.57 -1.45 -15.63
CA ASP A 127 -0.14 -1.51 -16.92
C ASP A 127 -0.89 -0.20 -17.22
N ALA A 128 -1.27 0.57 -16.18
CA ALA A 128 -1.88 1.89 -16.31
C ALA A 128 -0.85 3.03 -16.49
N GLY A 129 0.44 2.72 -16.52
CA GLY A 129 1.53 3.67 -16.75
C GLY A 129 2.09 4.34 -15.49
N ALA A 130 1.68 3.91 -14.29
CA ALA A 130 2.20 4.46 -13.03
C ALA A 130 3.58 3.90 -12.70
N ILE A 131 4.42 4.71 -12.03
CA ILE A 131 5.58 4.22 -11.30
C ILE A 131 5.07 3.49 -10.05
N VAL A 132 5.56 2.28 -9.80
CA VAL A 132 5.07 1.44 -8.69
C VAL A 132 6.17 1.17 -7.68
N ILE A 133 5.96 1.64 -6.45
CA ILE A 133 6.83 1.38 -5.30
C ILE A 133 6.08 0.51 -4.29
N ALA A 134 6.57 -0.69 -4.02
CA ALA A 134 6.04 -1.52 -2.95
C ALA A 134 6.81 -1.30 -1.65
N ALA A 135 6.12 -1.08 -0.53
CA ALA A 135 6.67 -1.01 0.81
C ALA A 135 6.00 -2.08 1.68
N VAL A 136 6.71 -3.18 1.97
CA VAL A 136 6.11 -4.38 2.56
C VAL A 136 6.84 -4.85 3.82
N THR A 137 6.10 -5.46 4.76
CA THR A 137 6.72 -6.17 5.88
C THR A 137 6.84 -7.66 5.60
N LEU A 138 7.98 -8.23 6.02
CA LEU A 138 8.18 -9.67 6.09
C LEU A 138 7.84 -10.17 7.50
N PRO A 139 7.22 -11.36 7.64
CA PRO A 139 6.76 -11.88 8.92
C PRO A 139 7.92 -12.11 9.91
N PHE A 140 7.60 -12.18 11.20
CA PHE A 140 8.58 -12.61 12.20
C PHE A 140 8.99 -14.07 11.96
N LYS A 141 10.24 -14.43 12.27
CA LYS A 141 10.72 -15.82 12.12
C LYS A 141 9.87 -16.83 12.91
N LEU A 142 9.22 -16.36 13.98
CA LEU A 142 8.34 -17.16 14.84
C LEU A 142 6.96 -17.47 14.21
N GLU A 143 6.61 -16.83 13.08
CA GLU A 143 5.32 -17.04 12.41
C GLU A 143 5.30 -18.24 11.44
N GLY A 144 6.39 -19.01 11.37
CA GLY A 144 6.47 -20.32 10.73
C GLY A 144 6.03 -20.33 9.26
N ALA A 145 4.92 -21.01 8.96
CA ALA A 145 4.39 -21.22 7.60
C ALA A 145 4.07 -19.94 6.81
N ARG A 146 4.14 -18.75 7.43
CA ARG A 146 4.03 -17.46 6.75
C ARG A 146 5.27 -17.07 5.95
N ILE A 147 6.44 -17.62 6.28
CA ILE A 147 7.72 -17.23 5.66
C ILE A 147 7.74 -17.59 4.17
N ASN A 148 7.45 -18.85 3.81
CA ASN A 148 7.47 -19.29 2.42
C ASN A 148 6.47 -18.48 1.56
N LYS A 149 5.27 -18.24 2.09
CA LYS A 149 4.25 -17.40 1.43
C LYS A 149 4.76 -15.97 1.21
N ALA A 150 5.48 -15.42 2.18
CA ALA A 150 6.04 -14.08 2.08
C ALA A 150 7.15 -14.00 1.04
N GLU A 151 8.02 -15.02 0.96
CA GLU A 151 9.08 -15.09 -0.05
C GLU A 151 8.52 -15.19 -1.47
N GLU A 152 7.51 -16.04 -1.68
CA GLU A 152 6.79 -16.14 -2.95
C GLU A 152 6.12 -14.81 -3.33
N GLY A 153 5.40 -14.19 -2.40
CA GLY A 153 4.77 -12.88 -2.62
C GLY A 153 5.78 -11.78 -2.91
N LEU A 154 6.93 -11.78 -2.24
CA LEU A 154 8.02 -10.84 -2.48
C LEU A 154 8.64 -11.02 -3.88
N ALA A 155 8.83 -12.27 -4.30
CA ALA A 155 9.32 -12.59 -5.64
C ALA A 155 8.36 -12.11 -6.72
N GLU A 156 7.04 -12.25 -6.52
CA GLU A 156 6.03 -11.73 -7.43
C GLU A 156 5.99 -10.19 -7.44
N LEU A 157 6.11 -9.52 -6.29
CA LEU A 157 6.20 -8.05 -6.24
C LEU A 157 7.40 -7.52 -7.03
N ARG A 158 8.57 -8.16 -6.91
CA ARG A 158 9.77 -7.76 -7.66
C ARG A 158 9.59 -7.81 -9.18
N LYS A 159 8.67 -8.63 -9.68
CA LYS A 159 8.34 -8.69 -11.13
C LYS A 159 7.37 -7.58 -11.55
N ASN A 160 6.54 -7.09 -10.63
CA ASN A 160 5.40 -6.22 -10.93
C ASN A 160 5.56 -4.79 -10.39
N CYS A 161 6.66 -4.47 -9.69
CA CYS A 161 6.98 -3.14 -9.19
C CYS A 161 8.28 -2.62 -9.80
N ASP A 162 8.46 -1.31 -9.82
CA ASP A 162 9.72 -0.67 -10.21
C ASP A 162 10.70 -0.62 -9.04
N THR A 163 10.18 -0.54 -7.81
CA THR A 163 10.98 -0.62 -6.58
C THR A 163 10.24 -1.42 -5.52
N VAL A 164 10.96 -2.23 -4.75
CA VAL A 164 10.41 -2.98 -3.62
C VAL A 164 11.26 -2.75 -2.38
N ILE A 165 10.68 -2.11 -1.38
CA ILE A 165 11.24 -1.88 -0.05
C ILE A 165 10.68 -2.97 0.88
N ALA A 166 11.53 -3.94 1.23
CA ALA A 166 11.18 -5.02 2.15
C ALA A 166 11.72 -4.74 3.55
N ILE A 167 10.83 -4.69 4.54
CA ILE A 167 11.17 -4.43 5.94
C ILE A 167 10.99 -5.72 6.74
N GLU A 168 12.08 -6.22 7.31
CA GLU A 168 12.06 -7.39 8.16
C GLU A 168 11.53 -7.03 9.55
N ASN A 169 10.34 -7.55 9.91
CA ASN A 169 9.77 -7.32 11.24
C ASN A 169 10.72 -7.74 12.37
N GLN A 170 11.58 -8.73 12.14
CA GLN A 170 12.59 -9.16 13.11
C GLN A 170 13.52 -8.02 13.57
N ARG A 171 13.84 -7.05 12.69
CA ARG A 171 14.66 -5.90 13.06
C ARG A 171 13.90 -4.94 13.97
N LEU A 172 12.58 -4.90 13.86
CA LEU A 172 11.70 -4.08 14.68
C LEU A 172 11.53 -4.62 16.10
N LEU A 173 11.56 -5.95 16.30
CA LEU A 173 11.59 -6.53 17.66
C LEU A 173 12.77 -6.04 18.49
N LYS A 174 13.95 -5.88 17.87
CA LYS A 174 15.14 -5.34 18.55
C LYS A 174 14.95 -3.90 18.99
N LEU A 175 14.15 -3.12 18.26
CA LEU A 175 13.83 -1.73 18.57
C LEU A 175 12.67 -1.63 19.58
N ALA A 176 11.73 -2.57 19.56
CA ALA A 176 10.53 -2.56 20.41
C ALA A 176 10.75 -3.11 21.83
N GLY A 177 11.82 -3.88 22.08
CA GLY A 177 12.14 -4.45 23.40
C GLY A 177 11.17 -5.56 23.83
N ASN A 178 10.80 -5.61 25.12
CA ASN A 178 9.88 -6.62 25.71
C ASN A 178 8.38 -6.36 25.43
N GLN A 179 8.05 -5.71 24.31
CA GLN A 179 6.66 -5.42 23.98
C GLN A 179 5.91 -6.65 23.48
N THR A 180 4.58 -6.65 23.66
CA THR A 180 3.72 -7.71 23.12
C THR A 180 3.78 -7.72 21.60
N LEU A 181 3.61 -8.89 20.99
CA LEU A 181 3.65 -9.06 19.54
C LEU A 181 2.70 -8.09 18.80
N LYS A 182 1.52 -7.83 19.37
CA LYS A 182 0.56 -6.86 18.83
C LYS A 182 1.11 -5.43 18.78
N LYS A 183 1.82 -4.99 19.81
CA LYS A 183 2.44 -3.65 19.81
C LYS A 183 3.61 -3.57 18.83
N ALA A 184 4.38 -4.65 18.69
CA ALA A 184 5.46 -4.71 17.70
C ALA A 184 4.95 -4.54 16.26
N PHE A 185 3.81 -5.14 15.92
CA PHE A 185 3.15 -4.90 14.61
C PHE A 185 2.71 -3.44 14.43
N ALA A 186 2.13 -2.83 15.46
CA ALA A 186 1.72 -1.42 15.39
C ALA A 186 2.91 -0.47 15.14
N VAL A 187 4.07 -0.75 15.75
CA VAL A 187 5.32 0.00 15.50
C VAL A 187 5.79 -0.19 14.06
N ALA A 188 5.66 -1.40 13.50
CA ALA A 188 5.99 -1.67 12.11
C ALA A 188 5.12 -0.87 11.13
N ASP A 189 3.81 -0.93 11.33
CA ASP A 189 2.82 -0.22 10.52
C ASP A 189 3.06 1.30 10.59
N ASP A 190 3.36 1.85 11.77
CA ASP A 190 3.66 3.28 11.96
C ASP A 190 4.96 3.72 11.29
N LEU A 191 6.01 2.89 11.34
CA LEU A 191 7.28 3.16 10.67
C LEU A 191 7.10 3.21 9.15
N ILE A 192 6.33 2.26 8.58
CA ILE A 192 6.02 2.26 7.15
C ILE A 192 5.17 3.46 6.76
N ALA A 193 4.13 3.76 7.54
CA ALA A 193 3.31 4.94 7.31
C ALA A 193 4.16 6.22 7.31
N THR A 194 5.05 6.36 8.28
CA THR A 194 5.95 7.52 8.38
C THR A 194 6.89 7.62 7.18
N MET A 195 7.46 6.50 6.74
CA MET A 195 8.30 6.45 5.53
C MET A 195 7.52 6.85 4.28
N ILE A 196 6.35 6.26 4.04
CA ILE A 196 5.52 6.57 2.86
C ILE A 196 5.08 8.03 2.88
N LYS A 197 4.65 8.54 4.04
CA LYS A 197 4.27 9.96 4.21
C LYS A 197 5.43 10.88 3.87
N GLY A 198 6.62 10.62 4.42
CA GLY A 198 7.81 11.44 4.16
C GLY A 198 8.17 11.50 2.67
N ILE A 199 8.18 10.36 1.98
CA ILE A 199 8.46 10.33 0.53
C ILE A 199 7.36 11.06 -0.25
N THR A 200 6.10 10.82 0.09
CA THR A 200 4.94 11.40 -0.60
C THR A 200 4.92 12.92 -0.51
N GLU A 201 5.11 13.46 0.70
CA GLU A 201 5.08 14.91 0.94
C GLU A 201 6.29 15.60 0.31
N THR A 202 7.46 14.94 0.32
CA THR A 202 8.67 15.44 -0.38
C THR A 202 8.45 15.55 -1.90
N ILE A 203 7.65 14.65 -2.48
CA ILE A 203 7.31 14.70 -3.92
C ILE A 203 6.20 15.72 -4.21
N SER A 204 5.26 15.88 -3.28
CA SER A 204 4.03 16.66 -3.50
C SER A 204 4.16 18.15 -3.18
N GLU A 205 5.07 18.51 -2.28
CA GLU A 205 5.29 19.88 -1.84
C GLU A 205 6.49 20.52 -2.57
N PRO A 206 6.39 21.80 -2.99
CA PRO A 206 7.54 22.51 -3.55
C PRO A 206 8.70 22.53 -2.55
N SER A 207 9.85 22.01 -2.99
CA SER A 207 11.13 22.13 -2.29
C SER A 207 11.59 23.60 -2.23
N LEU A 208 12.16 24.02 -1.10
CA LEU A 208 12.83 25.34 -0.94
C LEU A 208 14.26 25.38 -1.50
N VAL A 209 14.70 24.30 -2.16
CA VAL A 209 16.05 24.12 -2.71
C VAL A 209 16.01 24.19 -4.22
#